data_AF-A0A8C3CHR5-F1
#
_entry.id   AF-A0A8C3CHR5-F1
#
_cell.length_a   1.000
_cell.length_b   1.000
_cell.length_c   1.000
_cell.angle_alpha   90.00
_cell.angle_beta   90.00
_cell.angle_gamma   90.00
#
_symmetry.space_group_name_H-M   'P 1'
#
loop_
_entity.id
_entity.type
_entity.pdbx_description
1 polymer ?
#
loop_
_entity_poly.entity_id
_entity_poly.type
_entity_poly.pdbx_seq_one_letter_code
_entity_poly.pdbx_strand_id
1 'polypeptide(L)'
;MRRRLQTLVQRKFKILLLLLLLLALLLHLAMDLALPTARRLWSSDGKAPRASGAMSGSPLLAGPKKLSLRILQDFSGSNGSLERSSHPQGAGPQIKDPGVQQQHGDMNQAQTKGSKLAALFEHPLYNIPMPEVTDKDKLFVVNPMEKFSLQSSGSDEWVSSSKAEAILPTGKTAYDTYPAWLKFHVGINRYELYPRRDPLMPTLLHDLATMRIVSSVQKSGGTQLKLIMTFPNYGQALFKPMKQSRDQETPVDFFYFSDFERHNAEIAAFHLDRILDFRRIPPVSGRLVNITKEIRDITTDKKLAKTFFISPAGNVCFYGECSYYCSTEHALCGKPDQLEGSVAALLPDKALAKRRSWRSPWRRSYHKSKKAEWELNPNYCAQVRQTPPYDRGHRLLDLIDMTVLDFLMGNMDRHHYETFEKFGNDTFLLHLDNGRGFGTHSHDEMSILAPLQQCCSIKKSTYLRLQLLATRPYLLSELLREALAADPLAPILAEPHLRALDRRLGKVLAAVGRCLARAAQPGEVVVDDVGPWV
;
A
#
# COMPACT_ATOMS: atom_id res chain seq x y z
N MET A 1 15.19 -62.87 -6.99
CA MET A 1 14.67 -62.32 -8.27
C MET A 1 14.19 -60.87 -8.18
N ARG A 2 13.19 -60.50 -7.34
CA ARG A 2 12.50 -59.17 -7.33
C ARG A 2 13.35 -57.92 -7.69
N ARG A 3 14.50 -57.67 -7.04
CA ARG A 3 15.34 -56.48 -7.32
C ARG A 3 15.75 -56.31 -8.80
N ARG A 4 16.11 -57.39 -9.51
CA ARG A 4 16.47 -57.32 -10.95
C ARG A 4 15.29 -56.93 -11.84
N LEU A 5 14.06 -57.29 -11.45
CA LEU A 5 12.85 -56.96 -12.20
C LEU A 5 12.54 -55.46 -12.09
N GLN A 6 12.63 -54.87 -10.89
CA GLN A 6 12.44 -53.43 -10.68
C GLN A 6 13.44 -52.59 -11.50
N THR A 7 14.73 -52.97 -11.52
CA THR A 7 15.73 -52.27 -12.34
C THR A 7 15.44 -52.37 -13.84
N LEU A 8 14.89 -53.49 -14.31
CA LEU A 8 14.54 -53.66 -15.73
C LEU A 8 13.33 -52.78 -16.11
N VAL A 9 12.30 -52.74 -15.26
CA VAL A 9 11.10 -51.91 -15.45
C VAL A 9 11.46 -50.42 -15.44
N GLN A 10 12.26 -49.95 -14.47
CA GLN A 10 12.72 -48.56 -14.43
C GLN A 10 13.55 -48.19 -15.67
N ARG A 11 14.39 -49.10 -16.18
CA ARG A 11 15.20 -48.85 -17.40
C ARG A 11 14.31 -48.76 -18.64
N LYS A 12 13.31 -49.65 -18.79
CA LYS A 12 12.30 -49.57 -19.86
C LYS A 12 11.47 -48.28 -19.78
N PHE A 13 11.03 -47.87 -18.59
CA PHE A 13 10.27 -46.63 -18.39
C PHE A 13 11.08 -45.39 -18.77
N LYS A 14 12.36 -45.32 -18.38
CA LYS A 14 13.26 -44.21 -18.79
C LYS A 14 13.48 -44.16 -20.31
N ILE A 15 13.59 -45.30 -20.98
CA ILE A 15 13.71 -45.37 -22.45
C ILE A 15 12.42 -44.89 -23.14
N LEU A 16 11.25 -45.31 -22.64
CA LEU A 16 9.95 -44.88 -23.15
C LEU A 16 9.75 -43.36 -22.99
N LEU A 17 10.12 -42.80 -21.84
CA LEU A 17 10.07 -41.36 -21.60
C LEU A 17 11.02 -40.58 -22.54
N LEU A 18 12.21 -41.11 -22.82
CA LEU A 18 13.15 -40.50 -23.76
C LEU A 18 12.62 -40.50 -25.20
N LEU A 19 11.97 -41.60 -25.62
CA LEU A 19 11.30 -41.71 -26.93
C LEU A 19 10.14 -40.72 -27.08
N LEU A 20 9.32 -40.54 -26.04
CA LEU A 20 8.23 -39.57 -26.04
C LEU A 20 8.74 -38.12 -26.17
N LEU A 21 9.84 -37.78 -25.47
CA LEU A 21 10.48 -36.47 -25.58
C LEU A 21 11.08 -36.23 -26.99
N LEU A 22 11.70 -37.25 -27.58
CA LEU A 22 12.20 -37.20 -28.96
C LEU A 22 11.05 -37.02 -29.97
N LEU A 23 9.94 -37.73 -29.80
CA LEU A 23 8.77 -37.60 -30.68
C LEU A 23 8.14 -36.20 -30.58
N ALA A 24 8.04 -35.64 -29.37
CA ALA A 24 7.56 -34.28 -29.16
C ALA A 24 8.48 -33.21 -29.80
N LEU A 25 9.80 -33.40 -29.72
CA LEU A 25 10.78 -32.51 -30.36
C LEU A 25 10.66 -32.57 -31.90
N LEU A 26 10.51 -33.76 -32.47
CA LEU A 26 10.30 -33.96 -33.91
C LEU A 26 8.96 -33.35 -34.38
N LEU A 27 7.90 -33.45 -33.57
CA LEU A 27 6.62 -32.78 -33.84
C LEU A 27 6.74 -31.25 -33.84
N HIS A 28 7.48 -30.66 -32.90
CA HIS A 28 7.74 -29.22 -32.92
C HIS A 28 8.55 -28.79 -34.14
N LEU A 29 9.63 -29.50 -34.47
CA LEU A 29 10.43 -29.22 -35.67
C LEU A 29 9.61 -29.36 -36.96
N ALA A 30 8.72 -30.36 -37.04
CA ALA A 30 7.81 -30.51 -38.17
C ALA A 30 6.79 -29.37 -38.27
N MET A 31 6.24 -28.90 -37.15
CA MET A 31 5.32 -27.74 -37.14
C MET A 31 6.01 -26.43 -37.55
N ASP A 32 7.23 -26.19 -37.09
CA ASP A 32 8.01 -25.00 -37.46
C ASP A 32 8.45 -25.02 -38.94
N LEU A 33 8.66 -26.20 -39.53
CA LEU A 33 8.95 -26.38 -40.96
C LEU A 33 7.70 -26.37 -41.85
N ALA A 34 6.54 -26.78 -41.34
CA ALA A 34 5.29 -26.89 -42.09
C ALA A 34 4.47 -25.59 -42.17
N LEU A 35 4.92 -24.50 -41.54
CA LEU A 35 4.22 -23.21 -41.53
C LEU A 35 5.01 -22.10 -42.26
N PRO A 36 4.83 -21.92 -43.58
CA PRO A 36 5.40 -20.80 -44.31
C PRO A 36 4.95 -19.47 -43.70
N THR A 37 5.89 -18.58 -43.38
CA THR A 37 5.59 -17.28 -42.78
C THR A 37 4.78 -16.41 -43.76
N ALA A 38 3.47 -16.33 -43.55
CA ALA A 38 2.58 -15.46 -44.33
C ALA A 38 2.90 -13.97 -44.08
N ARG A 39 3.82 -13.42 -44.88
CA ARG A 39 4.08 -11.97 -44.92
C ARG A 39 2.86 -11.26 -45.51
N ARG A 40 2.51 -10.12 -44.90
CA ARG A 40 1.48 -9.20 -45.41
C ARG A 40 1.83 -8.72 -46.81
N LEU A 41 0.86 -8.66 -47.73
CA LEU A 41 1.01 -7.93 -48.98
C LEU A 41 -0.30 -7.26 -49.45
N TRP A 42 -0.48 -6.03 -49.00
CA TRP A 42 -1.30 -4.95 -49.58
C TRP A 42 -0.62 -3.64 -49.15
N SER A 43 -0.47 -2.61 -49.97
CA SER A 43 -0.39 -2.51 -51.44
C SER A 43 0.34 -1.19 -51.72
N SER A 44 0.99 -1.02 -52.87
CA SER A 44 1.62 0.27 -53.21
C SER A 44 1.47 0.59 -54.69
N ASP A 45 0.62 1.57 -54.98
CA ASP A 45 0.61 2.31 -56.24
C ASP A 45 1.73 3.36 -56.25
N GLY A 46 2.23 3.76 -57.43
CA GLY A 46 3.08 4.97 -57.55
C GLY A 46 4.42 4.88 -58.28
N LYS A 47 4.47 4.23 -59.45
CA LYS A 47 5.33 4.58 -60.62
C LYS A 47 6.79 5.09 -60.41
N ALA A 48 7.73 4.20 -60.76
CA ALA A 48 8.73 4.43 -61.84
C ALA A 48 9.95 5.39 -61.56
N PRO A 49 10.94 5.55 -62.48
CA PRO A 49 12.22 4.83 -62.28
C PRO A 49 13.55 5.56 -62.65
N ARG A 50 14.66 4.81 -62.51
CA ARG A 50 16.03 5.01 -63.05
C ARG A 50 16.98 6.00 -62.35
N ALA A 51 18.12 5.47 -61.88
CA ALA A 51 19.46 5.91 -62.32
C ALA A 51 20.51 4.80 -62.06
N SER A 52 21.56 4.76 -62.90
CA SER A 52 22.65 3.78 -62.87
C SER A 52 23.80 4.16 -61.93
N GLY A 53 24.62 3.20 -61.48
CA GLY A 53 25.90 3.47 -60.80
C GLY A 53 26.56 2.20 -60.27
N ALA A 54 27.87 2.03 -60.43
CA ALA A 54 28.58 0.77 -60.17
C ALA A 54 29.77 0.91 -59.19
N MET A 55 29.98 -0.17 -58.41
CA MET A 55 31.23 -0.64 -57.76
C MET A 55 32.10 0.34 -56.94
N SER A 56 32.35 0.00 -55.66
CA SER A 56 33.65 -0.50 -55.15
C SER A 56 33.74 -0.42 -53.61
N GLY A 57 34.62 -1.20 -52.97
CA GLY A 57 35.16 -0.91 -51.62
C GLY A 57 34.54 -1.63 -50.41
N SER A 58 35.14 -2.76 -50.03
CA SER A 58 35.18 -3.28 -48.64
C SER A 58 36.41 -2.68 -47.90
N PRO A 59 36.58 -2.76 -46.56
CA PRO A 59 35.88 -3.64 -45.61
C PRO A 59 35.44 -3.04 -44.24
N LEU A 60 34.65 -3.84 -43.51
CA LEU A 60 34.62 -4.06 -42.05
C LEU A 60 35.03 -2.92 -41.07
N LEU A 61 34.07 -2.50 -40.24
CA LEU A 61 34.29 -2.34 -38.78
C LEU A 61 32.96 -2.46 -38.00
N ALA A 62 33.04 -2.64 -36.68
CA ALA A 62 31.94 -3.16 -35.87
C ALA A 62 30.83 -2.13 -35.56
N GLY A 63 29.58 -2.61 -35.51
CA GLY A 63 28.41 -1.79 -35.19
C GLY A 63 28.33 -1.33 -33.72
N PRO A 64 27.56 -0.27 -33.43
CA PRO A 64 27.53 0.37 -32.12
C PRO A 64 26.89 -0.52 -31.05
N LYS A 65 27.65 -0.82 -29.98
CA LYS A 65 27.11 -1.44 -28.77
C LYS A 65 26.10 -0.48 -28.13
N LYS A 66 24.93 -1.00 -27.74
CA LYS A 66 23.94 -0.25 -26.96
C LYS A 66 24.54 0.15 -25.60
N LEU A 67 24.91 1.41 -25.45
CA LEU A 67 25.14 2.02 -24.14
C LEU A 67 23.80 2.06 -23.41
N SER A 68 23.66 1.21 -22.40
CA SER A 68 22.57 1.34 -21.43
C SER A 68 22.95 2.46 -20.46
N LEU A 69 22.24 3.58 -20.56
CA LEU A 69 22.34 4.69 -19.61
C LEU A 69 21.89 4.19 -18.22
N ARG A 70 22.87 3.76 -17.42
CA ARG A 70 22.69 3.45 -16.01
C ARG A 70 22.77 4.77 -15.25
N ILE A 71 21.62 5.33 -14.90
CA ILE A 71 21.54 6.38 -13.89
C ILE A 71 21.91 5.72 -12.56
N LEU A 72 23.08 6.04 -12.01
CA LEU A 72 23.37 5.77 -10.61
C LEU A 72 22.43 6.65 -9.78
N GLN A 73 21.58 6.03 -8.96
CA GLN A 73 20.86 6.76 -7.91
C GLN A 73 21.76 6.72 -6.67
N ASP A 74 22.34 7.88 -6.33
CA ASP A 74 23.13 8.01 -5.11
C ASP A 74 22.24 7.89 -3.87
N PHE A 75 22.45 6.83 -3.09
CA PHE A 75 21.89 6.69 -1.74
C PHE A 75 22.79 7.33 -0.66
N SER A 76 23.72 8.19 -1.07
CA SER A 76 24.64 8.91 -0.19
C SER A 76 23.93 10.06 0.54
N GLY A 77 23.33 9.74 1.69
CA GLY A 77 22.70 10.74 2.56
C GLY A 77 23.74 11.75 3.08
N SER A 78 23.41 13.04 2.99
CA SER A 78 24.31 14.15 3.32
C SER A 78 24.75 14.18 4.79
N ASN A 79 26.04 14.44 5.01
CA ASN A 79 26.58 14.73 6.35
C ASN A 79 26.07 16.09 6.83
N GLY A 80 25.53 16.14 8.05
CA GLY A 80 24.95 17.34 8.67
C GLY A 80 25.41 17.54 10.12
N SER A 81 26.70 17.34 10.38
CA SER A 81 27.32 17.41 11.71
C SER A 81 28.27 18.62 11.81
N LEU A 82 27.87 19.66 12.54
CA LEU A 82 28.77 20.73 13.00
C LEU A 82 28.24 21.31 14.32
N GLU A 83 28.95 21.03 15.42
CA GLU A 83 28.66 21.66 16.70
C GLU A 83 29.36 23.02 16.83
N ARG A 84 28.63 23.96 17.42
CA ARG A 84 29.07 25.07 18.29
C ARG A 84 30.32 25.91 17.94
N SER A 85 30.00 27.21 17.87
CA SER A 85 30.66 28.32 18.59
C SER A 85 31.83 29.08 17.94
N SER A 86 31.57 30.37 17.72
CA SER A 86 32.54 31.47 17.63
C SER A 86 31.77 32.77 17.93
N HIS A 87 32.34 33.69 18.72
CA HIS A 87 31.72 34.98 19.03
C HIS A 87 31.93 36.01 17.91
N PRO A 88 30.96 36.91 17.64
CA PRO A 88 31.21 38.17 16.95
C PRO A 88 31.41 39.34 17.94
N GLN A 89 32.44 40.14 17.71
CA GLN A 89 32.56 41.53 18.17
C GLN A 89 32.88 42.42 16.96
N GLY A 90 32.30 43.62 16.89
CA GLY A 90 32.51 44.58 15.79
C GLY A 90 31.32 45.53 15.65
N ALA A 91 31.55 46.83 15.47
CA ALA A 91 30.52 47.86 15.69
C ALA A 91 30.28 48.81 14.50
N GLY A 92 29.00 49.02 14.18
CA GLY A 92 28.46 50.22 13.53
C GLY A 92 28.75 50.42 12.03
N PRO A 93 28.24 51.52 11.42
CA PRO A 93 27.37 52.56 11.99
C PRO A 93 25.91 52.53 11.46
N GLN A 94 25.04 53.40 12.00
CA GLN A 94 23.66 53.60 11.52
C GLN A 94 23.55 54.63 10.39
N ILE A 95 22.52 54.50 9.55
CA ILE A 95 21.93 55.59 8.75
C ILE A 95 20.40 55.55 8.92
N LYS A 96 19.80 56.72 9.15
CA LYS A 96 18.36 57.04 9.06
C LYS A 96 18.14 57.87 7.78
N ASP A 97 16.98 58.06 7.17
CA ASP A 97 15.53 57.88 7.45
C ASP A 97 14.82 57.95 6.05
N PRO A 98 13.49 58.05 5.87
CA PRO A 98 12.34 57.56 6.65
C PRO A 98 11.26 56.82 5.80
N GLY A 99 10.36 56.11 6.49
CA GLY A 99 8.90 56.19 6.24
C GLY A 99 8.26 55.67 4.92
N VAL A 100 7.81 54.41 4.93
CA VAL A 100 6.54 54.00 4.30
C VAL A 100 5.72 53.22 5.32
N GLN A 101 4.45 53.57 5.51
CA GLN A 101 3.56 52.89 6.45
C GLN A 101 3.04 51.57 5.88
N GLN A 102 3.32 50.45 6.56
CA GLN A 102 2.48 49.25 6.50
C GLN A 102 1.90 49.00 7.89
N GLN A 103 0.58 48.81 7.95
CA GLN A 103 -0.14 48.57 9.20
C GLN A 103 0.20 47.18 9.74
N HIS A 104 0.90 47.10 10.86
CA HIS A 104 0.83 45.93 11.73
C HIS A 104 -0.57 45.86 12.35
N GLY A 105 -1.46 45.08 11.73
CA GLY A 105 -2.63 44.55 12.41
C GLY A 105 -2.20 43.42 13.34
N ASP A 106 -2.63 43.46 14.60
CA ASP A 106 -2.26 42.49 15.62
C ASP A 106 -2.61 41.04 15.22
N MET A 107 -1.59 40.23 14.90
CA MET A 107 -1.73 38.77 14.80
C MET A 107 -1.61 38.10 16.18
N ASN A 108 -2.27 38.67 17.20
CA ASN A 108 -2.09 38.27 18.59
C ASN A 108 -3.40 38.23 19.41
N GLN A 109 -4.48 37.64 18.85
CA GLN A 109 -5.51 36.92 19.63
C GLN A 109 -6.51 36.14 18.77
N ALA A 110 -6.20 34.86 18.50
CA ALA A 110 -7.19 33.86 18.06
C ALA A 110 -6.81 32.41 18.45
N GLN A 111 -5.93 32.22 19.44
CA GLN A 111 -5.48 30.90 19.88
C GLN A 111 -6.48 30.28 20.89
N THR A 112 -7.71 30.04 20.45
CA THR A 112 -8.71 29.28 21.22
C THR A 112 -8.23 27.84 21.39
N LYS A 113 -7.88 27.50 22.64
CA LYS A 113 -7.22 26.24 23.01
C LYS A 113 -8.12 25.03 22.76
N GLY A 114 -7.66 24.08 21.95
CA GLY A 114 -8.33 22.80 21.70
C GLY A 114 -7.56 21.93 20.70
N SER A 115 -7.80 20.63 20.74
CA SER A 115 -7.33 19.67 19.71
C SER A 115 -8.28 19.73 18.52
N LYS A 116 -7.75 19.96 17.30
CA LYS A 116 -8.59 19.99 16.08
C LYS A 116 -9.09 18.57 15.77
N LEU A 117 -8.22 17.57 16.00
CA LEU A 117 -8.54 16.16 15.84
C LEU A 117 -9.65 15.70 16.81
N ALA A 118 -9.65 16.15 18.08
CA ALA A 118 -10.73 15.85 19.01
C ALA A 118 -12.05 16.51 18.56
N ALA A 119 -12.02 17.80 18.22
CA ALA A 119 -13.19 18.54 17.74
C ALA A 119 -13.80 17.92 16.46
N LEU A 120 -12.99 17.28 15.60
CA LEU A 120 -13.47 16.52 14.45
C LEU A 120 -14.34 15.33 14.89
N PHE A 121 -13.89 14.53 15.85
CA PHE A 121 -14.62 13.36 16.35
C PHE A 121 -15.80 13.73 17.28
N GLU A 122 -15.93 14.99 17.68
CA GLU A 122 -17.12 15.57 18.32
C GLU A 122 -18.17 16.07 17.31
N HIS A 123 -17.77 16.37 16.07
CA HIS A 123 -18.67 16.88 15.04
C HIS A 123 -19.79 15.87 14.67
N PRO A 124 -21.04 16.31 14.37
CA PRO A 124 -22.16 15.40 14.06
C PRO A 124 -21.91 14.40 12.93
N LEU A 125 -21.15 14.78 11.88
CA LEU A 125 -20.77 13.86 10.78
C LEU A 125 -19.88 12.68 11.21
N TYR A 126 -19.29 12.76 12.41
CA TYR A 126 -18.52 11.71 13.09
C TYR A 126 -19.31 11.09 14.27
N ASN A 127 -20.59 11.44 14.44
CA ASN A 127 -21.48 10.86 15.45
C ASN A 127 -22.78 10.31 14.84
N ILE A 128 -22.83 10.21 13.50
CA ILE A 128 -23.84 9.43 12.76
C ILE A 128 -23.84 7.98 13.30
N PRO A 129 -25.01 7.43 13.70
CA PRO A 129 -25.12 6.06 14.17
C PRO A 129 -24.87 5.05 13.04
N MET A 130 -24.44 3.84 13.40
CA MET A 130 -24.32 2.72 12.47
C MET A 130 -25.52 1.78 12.63
N PRO A 131 -25.81 0.91 11.63
CA PRO A 131 -26.81 -0.15 11.79
C PRO A 131 -26.46 -1.07 12.97
N GLU A 132 -27.49 -1.67 13.57
CA GLU A 132 -27.33 -2.61 14.69
C GLU A 132 -26.51 -3.84 14.27
N VAL A 133 -25.44 -4.14 15.00
CA VAL A 133 -24.49 -5.21 14.65
C VAL A 133 -24.95 -6.54 15.24
N THR A 134 -25.70 -7.32 14.43
CA THR A 134 -26.16 -8.67 14.82
C THR A 134 -25.01 -9.70 14.78
N ASP A 135 -25.22 -10.90 15.30
CA ASP A 135 -24.22 -11.98 15.24
C ASP A 135 -23.87 -12.44 13.80
N LYS A 136 -24.73 -12.13 12.81
CA LYS A 136 -24.43 -12.33 11.39
C LYS A 136 -23.40 -11.32 10.85
N ASP A 137 -23.26 -10.19 11.55
CA ASP A 137 -22.50 -9.02 11.11
C ASP A 137 -21.19 -8.85 11.89
N LYS A 138 -21.01 -9.55 13.02
CA LYS A 138 -19.70 -9.73 13.68
C LYS A 138 -18.84 -10.70 12.87
N LEU A 139 -17.54 -10.48 12.72
CA LEU A 139 -16.68 -11.44 12.00
C LEU A 139 -16.55 -12.75 12.79
N PHE A 140 -16.26 -12.63 14.08
CA PHE A 140 -16.27 -13.74 15.05
C PHE A 140 -17.45 -13.59 16.00
N VAL A 141 -18.20 -14.67 16.22
CA VAL A 141 -19.21 -14.74 17.28
C VAL A 141 -18.49 -15.30 18.50
N VAL A 142 -18.15 -14.44 19.46
CA VAL A 142 -17.50 -14.87 20.70
C VAL A 142 -18.60 -15.36 21.67
N ASN A 143 -18.63 -16.66 21.92
CA ASN A 143 -19.40 -17.20 23.03
C ASN A 143 -18.73 -16.77 24.35
N PRO A 144 -19.39 -15.99 25.23
CA PRO A 144 -18.80 -15.53 26.49
C PRO A 144 -18.50 -16.67 27.48
N MET A 145 -18.99 -17.89 27.21
CA MET A 145 -18.67 -19.09 27.98
C MET A 145 -17.42 -19.81 27.49
N GLU A 146 -16.87 -19.49 26.32
CA GLU A 146 -15.71 -20.17 25.71
C GLU A 146 -14.35 -19.54 26.09
N LYS A 147 -13.24 -20.27 25.93
CA LYS A 147 -11.88 -19.78 26.25
C LYS A 147 -11.17 -19.24 25.01
N PHE A 148 -10.19 -18.40 25.27
CA PHE A 148 -8.96 -18.42 24.50
C PHE A 148 -7.81 -18.79 25.45
N SER A 149 -6.89 -19.65 25.01
CA SER A 149 -5.64 -19.90 25.71
C SER A 149 -4.51 -20.10 24.71
N LEU A 150 -3.32 -19.67 25.11
CA LEU A 150 -2.13 -19.70 24.26
C LEU A 150 -1.22 -20.81 24.78
N GLN A 151 -1.11 -21.91 24.03
CA GLN A 151 -0.14 -22.96 24.34
C GLN A 151 1.21 -22.62 23.71
N SER A 152 2.27 -22.70 24.52
CA SER A 152 3.64 -22.79 24.03
C SER A 152 3.98 -24.26 23.83
N SER A 153 4.23 -24.70 22.60
CA SER A 153 4.79 -26.02 22.34
C SER A 153 6.22 -26.06 22.89
N GLY A 154 6.41 -26.63 24.08
CA GLY A 154 7.69 -26.76 24.78
C GLY A 154 8.60 -27.82 24.15
N SER A 155 8.92 -27.66 22.87
CA SER A 155 9.72 -28.59 22.07
C SER A 155 10.48 -27.81 20.99
N ASP A 156 11.81 -27.93 20.95
CA ASP A 156 12.71 -27.15 20.09
C ASP A 156 12.72 -27.58 18.61
N GLU A 157 11.55 -27.92 18.06
CA GLU A 157 11.37 -28.27 16.65
C GLU A 157 10.37 -27.31 15.96
N TRP A 158 10.85 -26.10 15.65
CA TRP A 158 10.08 -25.11 14.87
C TRP A 158 9.93 -25.56 13.41
N VAL A 159 8.95 -26.42 13.15
CA VAL A 159 8.66 -26.96 11.81
C VAL A 159 8.16 -25.86 10.88
N SER A 160 8.97 -25.55 9.87
CA SER A 160 8.62 -24.67 8.74
C SER A 160 7.53 -25.29 7.85
N SER A 161 6.25 -25.16 8.23
CA SER A 161 5.12 -25.30 7.29
C SER A 161 3.83 -24.67 7.82
N SER A 162 2.88 -24.42 6.91
CA SER A 162 1.51 -23.96 7.20
C SER A 162 0.66 -25.09 7.81
N LYS A 163 1.08 -25.61 8.96
CA LYS A 163 0.53 -26.80 9.62
C LYS A 163 0.49 -26.71 11.15
N ALA A 164 0.51 -25.50 11.70
CA ALA A 164 -0.13 -25.26 12.98
C ALA A 164 -1.64 -25.49 12.79
N GLU A 165 -2.12 -26.69 13.13
CA GLU A 165 -3.56 -26.95 13.20
C GLU A 165 -4.13 -26.02 14.26
N ALA A 166 -5.11 -25.19 13.87
CA ALA A 166 -5.61 -24.08 14.68
C ALA A 166 -6.55 -24.61 15.79
N ILE A 167 -5.95 -25.27 16.78
CA ILE A 167 -6.62 -25.79 17.97
C ILE A 167 -7.02 -24.59 18.84
N LEU A 168 -8.24 -24.10 18.64
CA LEU A 168 -8.91 -23.14 19.52
C LEU A 168 -9.30 -23.87 20.84
N PRO A 169 -8.74 -23.51 22.01
CA PRO A 169 -8.84 -24.36 23.21
C PRO A 169 -9.94 -23.91 24.20
N THR A 170 -10.43 -24.86 25.00
CA THR A 170 -11.70 -24.77 25.75
C THR A 170 -11.58 -24.39 27.26
N GLY A 171 -12.71 -24.05 27.88
CA GLY A 171 -12.91 -23.08 28.99
C GLY A 171 -13.97 -22.05 28.54
N LYS A 172 -14.28 -20.86 29.06
CA LYS A 172 -14.00 -20.00 30.26
C LYS A 172 -12.75 -19.09 30.39
N THR A 173 -12.69 -17.93 29.72
CA THR A 173 -11.84 -16.74 30.08
C THR A 173 -12.62 -15.44 29.83
N ALA A 174 -12.38 -14.39 30.62
CA ALA A 174 -13.02 -13.09 30.40
C ALA A 174 -12.39 -12.34 29.20
N TYR A 175 -13.23 -11.64 28.42
CA TYR A 175 -12.78 -10.84 27.27
C TYR A 175 -11.69 -9.83 27.64
N ASP A 176 -11.75 -9.26 28.85
CA ASP A 176 -10.79 -8.27 29.35
C ASP A 176 -9.36 -8.79 29.41
N THR A 177 -9.15 -10.11 29.55
CA THR A 177 -7.81 -10.72 29.55
C THR A 177 -7.21 -10.93 28.15
N TYR A 178 -7.95 -10.66 27.07
CA TYR A 178 -7.45 -10.85 25.71
C TYR A 178 -6.43 -9.76 25.31
N PRO A 179 -5.35 -10.13 24.58
CA PRO A 179 -4.37 -9.17 24.07
C PRO A 179 -5.00 -8.24 23.02
N ALA A 180 -4.39 -7.06 22.82
CA ALA A 180 -5.00 -6.01 22.00
C ALA A 180 -5.28 -6.45 20.56
N TRP A 181 -4.38 -7.22 19.94
CA TRP A 181 -4.60 -7.74 18.58
C TRP A 181 -5.83 -8.65 18.47
N LEU A 182 -6.15 -9.43 19.51
CA LEU A 182 -7.29 -10.34 19.51
C LEU A 182 -8.61 -9.61 19.78
N LYS A 183 -8.59 -8.61 20.68
CA LYS A 183 -9.74 -7.72 20.88
C LYS A 183 -10.09 -6.96 19.60
N PHE A 184 -9.07 -6.50 18.85
CA PHE A 184 -9.22 -5.93 17.51
C PHE A 184 -9.83 -6.94 16.51
N HIS A 185 -9.30 -8.16 16.43
CA HIS A 185 -9.87 -9.21 15.54
C HIS A 185 -11.35 -9.49 15.83
N VAL A 186 -11.73 -9.55 17.11
CA VAL A 186 -13.12 -9.76 17.56
C VAL A 186 -14.03 -8.58 17.23
N GLY A 187 -13.51 -7.35 17.26
CA GLY A 187 -14.27 -6.12 16.97
C GLY A 187 -14.67 -5.93 15.50
N ILE A 188 -14.02 -6.64 14.56
CA ILE A 188 -14.30 -6.53 13.12
C ILE A 188 -15.76 -6.93 12.84
N ASN A 189 -16.50 -6.08 12.13
CA ASN A 189 -17.89 -6.31 11.76
C ASN A 189 -18.16 -5.99 10.28
N ARG A 190 -19.41 -6.06 9.82
CA ARG A 190 -19.80 -5.85 8.40
C ARG A 190 -19.43 -4.47 7.85
N TYR A 191 -19.39 -3.45 8.72
CA TYR A 191 -19.37 -2.05 8.31
C TYR A 191 -17.99 -1.39 8.48
N GLU A 192 -17.16 -1.91 9.38
CA GLU A 192 -15.88 -1.33 9.78
C GLU A 192 -14.88 -2.40 10.24
N LEU A 193 -13.59 -2.06 10.19
CA LEU A 193 -12.51 -2.88 10.72
C LEU A 193 -12.22 -2.61 12.21
N TYR A 194 -12.57 -1.42 12.71
CA TYR A 194 -12.42 -1.01 14.11
C TYR A 194 -13.39 0.16 14.41
N PRO A 195 -13.90 0.30 15.65
CA PRO A 195 -14.86 1.34 15.98
C PRO A 195 -14.27 2.76 15.89
N ARG A 196 -15.12 3.74 15.55
CA ARG A 196 -14.72 5.16 15.42
C ARG A 196 -14.12 5.74 16.70
N ARG A 197 -14.70 5.40 17.86
CA ARG A 197 -14.20 5.76 19.20
C ARG A 197 -13.69 4.49 19.88
N ASP A 198 -12.62 3.92 19.33
CA ASP A 198 -12.01 2.70 19.86
C ASP A 198 -11.05 2.97 21.03
N PRO A 199 -11.39 2.60 22.29
CA PRO A 199 -10.49 2.75 23.43
C PRO A 199 -9.30 1.77 23.38
N LEU A 200 -9.33 0.76 22.52
CA LEU A 200 -8.25 -0.21 22.33
C LEU A 200 -7.13 0.35 21.45
N MET A 201 -7.45 1.27 20.55
CA MET A 201 -6.55 1.75 19.50
C MET A 201 -5.21 2.31 20.03
N PRO A 202 -5.16 3.13 21.10
CA PRO A 202 -3.89 3.62 21.64
C PRO A 202 -3.01 2.47 22.15
N THR A 203 -3.61 1.47 22.81
CA THR A 203 -2.91 0.28 23.33
C THR A 203 -2.38 -0.59 22.19
N LEU A 204 -3.17 -0.82 21.14
CA LEU A 204 -2.73 -1.62 19.99
C LEU A 204 -1.60 -0.93 19.20
N LEU A 205 -1.67 0.40 19.01
CA LEU A 205 -0.58 1.15 18.38
C LEU A 205 0.69 1.13 19.23
N HIS A 206 0.56 1.26 20.56
CA HIS A 206 1.68 1.12 21.49
C HIS A 206 2.30 -0.30 21.44
N ASP A 207 1.50 -1.36 21.46
CA ASP A 207 1.96 -2.74 21.32
C ASP A 207 2.80 -2.93 20.03
N LEU A 208 2.32 -2.44 18.88
CA LEU A 208 3.04 -2.52 17.60
C LEU A 208 4.39 -1.77 17.65
N ALA A 209 4.39 -0.58 18.26
CA ALA A 209 5.57 0.27 18.43
C ALA A 209 6.62 -0.34 19.37
N THR A 210 6.23 -0.85 20.54
CA THR A 210 7.18 -1.11 21.65
C THR A 210 7.35 -2.58 22.02
N MET A 211 6.39 -3.46 21.70
CA MET A 211 6.43 -4.84 22.18
C MET A 211 7.63 -5.59 21.59
N ARG A 212 8.41 -6.28 22.44
CA ARG A 212 9.58 -7.06 22.02
C ARG A 212 9.21 -8.02 20.89
N ILE A 213 9.98 -8.04 19.81
CA ILE A 213 9.82 -9.05 18.75
C ILE A 213 10.53 -10.35 19.18
N VAL A 214 9.91 -11.50 18.94
CA VAL A 214 10.45 -12.84 19.27
C VAL A 214 10.70 -13.74 18.07
N SER A 215 10.10 -13.41 16.91
CA SER A 215 10.43 -14.04 15.63
C SER A 215 10.18 -13.06 14.49
N SER A 216 11.08 -13.05 13.51
CA SER A 216 11.00 -12.23 12.29
C SER A 216 11.30 -13.12 11.08
N VAL A 217 10.34 -13.29 10.18
CA VAL A 217 10.51 -14.12 8.96
C VAL A 217 10.05 -13.36 7.72
N GLN A 218 10.52 -13.70 6.53
CA GLN A 218 10.08 -13.00 5.33
C GLN A 218 8.69 -13.49 4.87
N LYS A 219 7.82 -12.56 4.45
CA LYS A 219 6.58 -12.94 3.79
C LYS A 219 6.88 -13.55 2.42
N SER A 220 6.36 -14.75 2.16
CA SER A 220 6.43 -15.41 0.86
C SER A 220 5.58 -14.68 -0.21
N GLY A 221 6.04 -14.78 -1.47
CA GLY A 221 5.31 -14.26 -2.65
C GLY A 221 5.08 -12.75 -2.68
N GLY A 222 5.92 -11.95 -2.02
CA GLY A 222 5.86 -10.49 -2.07
C GLY A 222 6.56 -9.92 -3.31
N THR A 223 6.02 -8.83 -3.87
CA THR A 223 6.68 -8.06 -4.94
C THR A 223 7.93 -7.37 -4.41
N GLN A 224 7.80 -6.63 -3.29
CA GLN A 224 8.91 -6.02 -2.56
C GLN A 224 9.07 -6.67 -1.17
N LEU A 225 10.14 -6.31 -0.46
CA LEU A 225 10.49 -6.86 0.85
C LEU A 225 9.43 -6.52 1.90
N LYS A 226 8.84 -7.56 2.50
CA LYS A 226 7.89 -7.48 3.63
C LYS A 226 8.23 -8.57 4.64
N LEU A 227 8.31 -8.25 5.92
CA LEU A 227 8.54 -9.24 6.98
C LEU A 227 7.26 -9.48 7.78
N ILE A 228 7.16 -10.66 8.39
CA ILE A 228 6.17 -10.99 9.41
C ILE A 228 6.91 -11.02 10.75
N MET A 229 6.54 -10.11 11.65
CA MET A 229 7.03 -10.05 13.02
C MET A 229 6.02 -10.72 13.95
N THR A 230 6.50 -11.49 14.93
CA THR A 230 5.69 -12.15 15.97
C THR A 230 6.12 -11.67 17.35
N PHE A 231 5.15 -11.43 18.22
CA PHE A 231 5.33 -10.90 19.57
C PHE A 231 5.04 -11.96 20.67
N PRO A 232 5.50 -11.79 21.93
CA PRO A 232 5.24 -12.71 23.04
C PRO A 232 3.77 -12.99 23.33
N ASN A 233 2.86 -12.06 23.00
CA ASN A 233 1.41 -12.25 23.11
C ASN A 233 0.81 -13.00 21.92
N TYR A 234 1.64 -13.64 21.09
CA TYR A 234 1.30 -14.37 19.86
C TYR A 234 0.69 -13.50 18.74
N GLY A 235 0.58 -12.19 18.96
CA GLY A 235 0.22 -11.24 17.92
C GLY A 235 1.27 -11.20 16.83
N GLN A 236 0.82 -10.90 15.62
CA GLN A 236 1.71 -10.76 14.46
C GLN A 236 1.44 -9.47 13.71
N ALA A 237 2.48 -8.92 13.09
CA ALA A 237 2.42 -7.72 12.28
C ALA A 237 3.20 -7.86 10.97
N LEU A 238 2.73 -7.16 9.94
CA LEU A 238 3.42 -6.98 8.68
C LEU A 238 4.35 -5.77 8.79
N PHE A 239 5.66 -6.02 8.72
CA PHE A 239 6.67 -4.97 8.72
C PHE A 239 7.09 -4.60 7.31
N LYS A 240 7.03 -3.30 6.98
CA LYS A 240 7.65 -2.73 5.78
C LYS A 240 8.77 -1.78 6.19
N PRO A 241 10.04 -2.08 5.84
CA PRO A 241 11.17 -1.21 6.16
C PRO A 241 11.20 0.07 5.31
N MET A 242 11.91 1.08 5.80
CA MET A 242 12.25 2.29 5.06
C MET A 242 13.05 1.96 3.78
N LYS A 243 12.57 2.47 2.63
CA LYS A 243 13.23 2.35 1.31
C LYS A 243 13.64 3.69 0.68
N GLN A 244 13.04 4.80 1.10
CA GLN A 244 13.29 6.16 0.60
C GLN A 244 13.20 7.16 1.77
N SER A 245 13.79 8.36 1.62
CA SER A 245 13.70 9.41 2.64
C SER A 245 12.35 10.15 2.62
N ARG A 246 12.09 10.98 3.64
CA ARG A 246 10.81 11.71 3.82
C ARG A 246 10.58 12.79 2.77
N ASP A 247 11.64 13.37 2.24
CA ASP A 247 11.63 14.48 1.27
C ASP A 247 11.94 14.02 -0.17
N GLN A 248 12.10 12.71 -0.39
CA GLN A 248 12.44 12.13 -1.69
C GLN A 248 11.17 11.80 -2.49
N GLU A 249 10.90 12.60 -3.53
CA GLU A 249 9.88 12.26 -4.52
C GLU A 249 10.33 11.09 -5.43
N THR A 250 9.38 10.29 -5.89
CA THR A 250 9.54 9.30 -6.95
C THR A 250 9.88 10.00 -8.28
N PRO A 251 10.92 9.55 -9.01
CA PRO A 251 11.27 10.16 -10.30
C PRO A 251 10.14 10.07 -11.32
N VAL A 252 9.93 11.13 -12.11
CA VAL A 252 8.81 11.22 -13.06
C VAL A 252 8.80 10.13 -14.15
N ASP A 253 9.94 9.52 -14.44
CA ASP A 253 10.08 8.40 -15.39
C ASP A 253 9.64 7.03 -14.82
N PHE A 254 9.36 6.94 -13.51
CA PHE A 254 8.94 5.69 -12.89
C PHE A 254 7.46 5.41 -13.17
N PHE A 255 7.19 4.29 -13.84
CA PHE A 255 5.84 3.73 -13.91
C PHE A 255 5.36 3.33 -12.50
N TYR A 256 4.06 3.45 -12.24
CA TYR A 256 3.41 3.11 -10.96
C TYR A 256 3.81 1.73 -10.38
N PHE A 257 3.98 0.71 -11.22
CA PHE A 257 4.40 -0.63 -10.80
C PHE A 257 5.90 -0.72 -10.40
N SER A 258 6.73 0.23 -10.85
CA SER A 258 8.16 0.36 -10.53
C SER A 258 8.42 1.28 -9.33
N ASP A 259 7.39 1.89 -8.74
CA ASP A 259 7.57 2.71 -7.54
C ASP A 259 8.04 1.88 -6.32
N PHE A 260 8.51 2.52 -5.25
CA PHE A 260 8.88 1.85 -4.00
C PHE A 260 7.70 1.77 -3.02
N GLU A 261 7.63 0.72 -2.21
CA GLU A 261 6.78 0.71 -1.01
C GLU A 261 7.49 1.44 0.15
N ARG A 262 6.77 2.37 0.79
CA ARG A 262 7.26 3.23 1.89
C ARG A 262 6.58 2.85 3.20
N HIS A 263 7.32 2.93 4.31
CA HIS A 263 6.74 2.81 5.65
C HIS A 263 5.82 3.99 5.97
N ASN A 264 6.27 5.21 5.70
CA ASN A 264 5.53 6.47 5.89
C ASN A 264 4.12 6.43 5.27
N ALA A 265 3.97 5.79 4.10
CA ALA A 265 2.71 5.76 3.37
C ALA A 265 1.68 4.80 3.98
N GLU A 266 2.08 3.69 4.60
CA GLU A 266 1.14 2.83 5.34
C GLU A 266 0.63 3.52 6.61
N ILE A 267 1.53 4.17 7.36
CA ILE A 267 1.20 4.91 8.59
C ILE A 267 0.29 6.10 8.26
N ALA A 268 0.68 6.93 7.29
CA ALA A 268 -0.11 8.07 6.84
C ALA A 268 -1.47 7.67 6.25
N ALA A 269 -1.54 6.57 5.50
CA ALA A 269 -2.82 6.07 4.99
C ALA A 269 -3.76 5.66 6.12
N PHE A 270 -3.29 4.90 7.12
CA PHE A 270 -4.10 4.49 8.28
C PHE A 270 -4.71 5.69 9.02
N HIS A 271 -3.93 6.74 9.30
CA HIS A 271 -4.44 7.94 9.95
C HIS A 271 -5.40 8.74 9.04
N LEU A 272 -5.16 8.78 7.72
CA LEU A 272 -6.05 9.42 6.74
C LEU A 272 -7.39 8.69 6.59
N ASP A 273 -7.39 7.35 6.52
CA ASP A 273 -8.58 6.49 6.50
C ASP A 273 -9.42 6.62 7.78
N ARG A 274 -8.77 6.85 8.93
CA ARG A 274 -9.42 7.17 10.19
C ARG A 274 -10.03 8.58 10.20
N ILE A 275 -9.35 9.59 9.64
CA ILE A 275 -9.85 10.97 9.52
C ILE A 275 -11.02 11.07 8.53
N LEU A 276 -11.05 10.24 7.48
CA LEU A 276 -12.20 10.11 6.56
C LEU A 276 -13.36 9.28 7.17
N ASP A 277 -13.15 8.69 8.36
CA ASP A 277 -14.05 7.76 9.05
C ASP A 277 -14.45 6.54 8.17
N PHE A 278 -13.55 6.12 7.29
CA PHE A 278 -13.69 4.91 6.48
C PHE A 278 -13.47 3.66 7.32
N ARG A 279 -12.42 3.65 8.18
CA ARG A 279 -12.08 2.56 9.13
C ARG A 279 -11.86 1.20 8.46
N ARG A 280 -11.02 1.15 7.42
CA ARG A 280 -10.79 -0.02 6.55
C ARG A 280 -9.32 -0.43 6.37
N ILE A 281 -8.37 0.36 6.88
CA ILE A 281 -6.94 0.01 6.96
C ILE A 281 -6.64 -0.61 8.34
N PRO A 282 -5.94 -1.75 8.44
CA PRO A 282 -5.50 -2.29 9.73
C PRO A 282 -4.62 -1.29 10.49
N PRO A 283 -4.66 -1.23 11.83
CA PRO A 283 -3.83 -0.30 12.61
C PRO A 283 -2.33 -0.43 12.29
N VAL A 284 -1.67 0.71 12.06
CA VAL A 284 -0.24 0.80 11.72
C VAL A 284 0.44 1.80 12.62
N SER A 285 1.60 1.44 13.18
CA SER A 285 2.50 2.39 13.83
C SER A 285 3.91 2.32 13.22
N GLY A 286 4.65 3.42 13.26
CA GLY A 286 6.08 3.44 13.02
C GLY A 286 6.86 2.80 14.17
N ARG A 287 8.00 2.20 13.82
CA ARG A 287 8.96 1.63 14.76
C ARG A 287 10.38 1.77 14.25
N LEU A 288 11.30 2.10 15.16
CA LEU A 288 12.74 1.92 14.93
C LEU A 288 13.11 0.50 15.38
N VAL A 289 13.66 -0.30 14.46
CA VAL A 289 13.94 -1.72 14.67
C VAL A 289 15.44 -1.98 14.63
N ASN A 290 15.96 -2.69 15.62
CA ASN A 290 17.35 -3.13 15.64
C ASN A 290 17.49 -4.37 14.73
N ILE A 291 17.92 -4.18 13.48
CA ILE A 291 17.91 -5.24 12.46
C ILE A 291 18.84 -6.41 12.79
N THR A 292 19.79 -6.20 13.70
CA THR A 292 20.58 -7.26 14.32
C THR A 292 19.72 -8.09 15.28
N LYS A 293 19.28 -7.53 16.41
CA LYS A 293 18.64 -8.27 17.51
C LYS A 293 17.19 -8.65 17.24
N GLU A 294 16.47 -7.88 16.45
CA GLU A 294 15.04 -8.04 16.18
C GLU A 294 14.73 -8.59 14.78
N ILE A 295 15.75 -8.86 13.96
CA ILE A 295 15.59 -9.54 12.67
C ILE A 295 16.64 -10.65 12.50
N ARG A 296 17.92 -10.30 12.36
CA ARG A 296 19.01 -11.25 12.03
C ARG A 296 19.18 -12.37 13.05
N ASP A 297 19.17 -12.03 14.33
CA ASP A 297 19.52 -12.95 15.42
C ASP A 297 18.33 -13.83 15.89
N ILE A 298 17.12 -13.55 15.39
CA ILE A 298 15.86 -14.25 15.75
C ILE A 298 15.09 -14.80 14.54
N THR A 299 15.65 -14.73 13.32
CA THR A 299 15.02 -15.31 12.13
C THR A 299 15.30 -16.81 12.02
N THR A 300 14.23 -17.61 11.92
CA THR A 300 14.30 -19.03 11.53
C THR A 300 14.32 -19.19 10.00
N ASP A 301 14.07 -18.12 9.24
CA ASP A 301 14.09 -18.11 7.79
C ASP A 301 15.52 -18.06 7.23
N LYS A 302 15.99 -19.25 6.82
CA LYS A 302 17.31 -19.47 6.21
C LYS A 302 17.51 -18.80 4.84
N LYS A 303 16.48 -18.24 4.21
CA LYS A 303 16.61 -17.37 3.03
C LYS A 303 16.96 -15.96 3.48
N LEU A 304 16.11 -15.36 4.30
CA LEU A 304 16.30 -14.02 4.87
C LEU A 304 17.66 -13.88 5.57
N ALA A 305 18.01 -14.84 6.44
CA ALA A 305 19.25 -14.84 7.21
C ALA A 305 20.52 -14.74 6.34
N LYS A 306 20.52 -15.36 5.15
CA LYS A 306 21.66 -15.36 4.21
C LYS A 306 21.86 -14.04 3.48
N THR A 307 20.91 -13.10 3.58
CA THR A 307 20.99 -11.79 2.91
C THR A 307 21.62 -10.71 3.78
N PHE A 308 21.96 -11.03 5.04
CA PHE A 308 22.63 -10.10 5.93
C PHE A 308 24.14 -10.00 5.64
N PHE A 309 24.65 -8.77 5.59
CA PHE A 309 26.07 -8.47 5.41
C PHE A 309 26.45 -7.19 6.15
N ILE A 310 27.76 -6.91 6.23
CA ILE A 310 28.31 -5.64 6.70
C ILE A 310 28.76 -4.83 5.49
N SER A 311 28.29 -3.59 5.39
CA SER A 311 28.69 -2.65 4.33
C SER A 311 30.13 -2.15 4.51
N PRO A 312 30.77 -1.57 3.45
CA PRO A 312 32.06 -0.90 3.58
C PRO A 312 32.10 0.26 4.60
N ALA A 313 30.92 0.79 4.99
CA ALA A 313 30.78 1.81 6.02
C ALA A 313 30.59 1.24 7.45
N GLY A 314 30.73 -0.07 7.65
CA GLY A 314 30.54 -0.74 8.95
C GLY A 314 29.08 -0.97 9.35
N ASN A 315 28.10 -0.42 8.63
CA ASN A 315 26.67 -0.63 8.90
C ASN A 315 26.23 -2.05 8.55
N VAL A 316 25.31 -2.61 9.34
CA VAL A 316 24.60 -3.86 9.07
C VAL A 316 23.58 -3.61 7.96
N CYS A 317 23.48 -4.52 6.99
CA CYS A 317 22.57 -4.42 5.85
C CYS A 317 21.91 -5.76 5.54
N PHE A 318 20.72 -5.73 4.92
CA PHE A 318 20.04 -6.92 4.39
C PHE A 318 19.14 -6.58 3.19
N TYR A 319 18.76 -7.57 2.38
CA TYR A 319 17.94 -7.34 1.18
C TYR A 319 16.81 -8.35 0.94
N GLY A 320 16.83 -9.54 1.57
CA GLY A 320 15.79 -10.56 1.41
C GLY A 320 15.70 -11.19 0.00
N GLU A 321 14.61 -11.89 -0.25
CA GLU A 321 14.34 -12.65 -1.48
C GLU A 321 12.94 -12.32 -2.02
N CYS A 322 12.82 -11.28 -2.85
CA CYS A 322 11.59 -10.85 -3.51
C CYS A 322 11.85 -10.46 -4.97
N SER A 323 10.81 -10.17 -5.76
CA SER A 323 10.95 -9.97 -7.21
C SER A 323 11.37 -8.56 -7.64
N TYR A 324 11.21 -7.54 -6.78
CA TYR A 324 11.60 -6.15 -7.01
C TYR A 324 12.37 -5.59 -5.82
N TYR A 325 13.59 -5.07 -6.05
CA TYR A 325 14.39 -4.35 -5.04
C TYR A 325 14.74 -5.21 -3.80
N CYS A 326 15.10 -6.48 -4.05
CA CYS A 326 15.70 -7.42 -3.10
C CYS A 326 17.03 -7.97 -3.67
N SER A 327 18.06 -7.13 -3.65
CA SER A 327 19.42 -7.42 -4.11
C SER A 327 20.42 -6.51 -3.41
N THR A 328 21.72 -6.80 -3.48
CA THR A 328 22.75 -6.07 -2.73
C THR A 328 22.77 -4.57 -3.07
N GLU A 329 22.52 -4.18 -4.32
CA GLU A 329 22.44 -2.78 -4.77
C GLU A 329 21.13 -2.07 -4.38
N HIS A 330 20.16 -2.79 -3.78
CA HIS A 330 18.94 -2.24 -3.16
C HIS A 330 18.84 -2.62 -1.67
N ALA A 331 19.96 -2.97 -1.03
CA ALA A 331 19.99 -3.42 0.35
C ALA A 331 19.64 -2.29 1.33
N LEU A 332 18.97 -2.67 2.42
CA LEU A 332 18.51 -1.77 3.46
C LEU A 332 19.48 -1.88 4.63
N CYS A 333 20.11 -0.75 4.96
CA CYS A 333 21.18 -0.66 5.94
C CYS A 333 20.73 0.14 7.16
N GLY A 334 21.11 -0.32 8.35
CA GLY A 334 20.94 0.47 9.58
C GLY A 334 21.99 1.57 9.70
N LYS A 335 21.91 2.34 10.80
CA LYS A 335 22.96 3.31 11.19
C LYS A 335 23.31 3.19 12.69
N PRO A 336 24.18 2.25 13.10
CA PRO A 336 24.80 1.19 12.29
C PRO A 336 23.89 -0.02 12.07
N ASP A 337 22.94 -0.27 12.98
CA ASP A 337 22.06 -1.45 13.02
C ASP A 337 20.58 -1.11 13.30
N GLN A 338 20.24 0.17 13.44
CA GLN A 338 18.87 0.65 13.60
C GLN A 338 18.26 1.04 12.24
N LEU A 339 17.06 0.56 11.93
CA LEU A 339 16.32 0.87 10.70
C LEU A 339 14.85 1.17 11.01
N GLU A 340 14.29 2.22 10.41
CA GLU A 340 12.87 2.53 10.52
C GLU A 340 11.99 1.58 9.69
N GLY A 341 10.75 1.37 10.12
CA GLY A 341 9.70 0.81 9.28
C GLY A 341 8.31 0.95 9.88
N SER A 342 7.30 0.52 9.13
CA SER A 342 5.90 0.50 9.55
C SER A 342 5.50 -0.90 9.98
N VAL A 343 4.88 -0.99 11.16
CA VAL A 343 4.41 -2.23 11.78
C VAL A 343 2.88 -2.22 11.73
N ALA A 344 2.32 -2.92 10.73
CA ALA A 344 0.88 -3.00 10.54
C ALA A 344 0.31 -4.27 11.20
N ALA A 345 -0.70 -4.13 12.06
CA ALA A 345 -1.40 -5.27 12.66
C ALA A 345 -1.93 -6.22 11.57
N LEU A 346 -1.62 -7.52 11.67
CA LEU A 346 -2.17 -8.47 10.72
C LEU A 346 -3.67 -8.66 10.96
N LEU A 347 -4.41 -8.72 9.85
CA LEU A 347 -5.78 -9.24 9.83
C LEU A 347 -5.79 -10.72 10.29
N PRO A 348 -6.93 -11.24 10.78
CA PRO A 348 -7.02 -12.65 11.18
C PRO A 348 -6.58 -13.62 10.08
N ASP A 349 -6.10 -14.79 10.46
CA ASP A 349 -5.62 -15.78 9.49
C ASP A 349 -6.71 -16.22 8.50
N LYS A 350 -6.33 -16.52 7.26
CA LYS A 350 -7.29 -16.87 6.19
C LYS A 350 -7.99 -18.21 6.41
N ALA A 351 -7.50 -19.08 7.29
CA ALA A 351 -8.20 -20.27 7.75
C ALA A 351 -9.39 -19.93 8.69
N LEU A 352 -9.25 -18.88 9.52
CA LEU A 352 -10.27 -18.44 10.47
C LEU A 352 -11.25 -17.44 9.84
N ALA A 353 -10.74 -16.47 9.07
CA ALA A 353 -11.52 -15.46 8.36
C ALA A 353 -11.08 -15.39 6.90
N LYS A 354 -11.72 -16.19 6.04
CA LYS A 354 -11.47 -16.18 4.60
C LYS A 354 -11.71 -14.79 4.01
N ARG A 355 -10.80 -14.37 3.13
CA ARG A 355 -10.86 -13.09 2.42
C ARG A 355 -10.78 -13.29 0.92
N ARG A 356 -11.82 -12.83 0.22
CA ARG A 356 -11.92 -12.87 -1.24
C ARG A 356 -11.20 -11.67 -1.82
N SER A 357 -10.23 -11.93 -2.68
CA SER A 357 -9.58 -10.90 -3.49
C SER A 357 -10.41 -10.63 -4.74
N TRP A 358 -10.59 -9.35 -5.07
CA TRP A 358 -11.34 -8.86 -6.22
C TRP A 358 -10.43 -8.01 -7.09
N ARG A 359 -10.45 -8.23 -8.41
CA ARG A 359 -9.77 -7.37 -9.38
C ARG A 359 -10.53 -6.04 -9.49
N SER A 360 -9.83 -4.92 -9.35
CA SER A 360 -10.42 -3.60 -9.62
C SER A 360 -10.81 -3.49 -11.11
N PRO A 361 -11.98 -2.91 -11.47
CA PRO A 361 -12.32 -2.63 -12.87
C PRO A 361 -11.31 -1.63 -13.44
N TRP A 362 -11.04 -0.55 -12.70
CA TRP A 362 -10.03 0.47 -13.00
C TRP A 362 -8.59 0.05 -12.70
N ARG A 363 -8.31 -1.27 -12.60
CA ARG A 363 -6.94 -1.77 -12.61
C ARG A 363 -6.24 -1.27 -13.89
N ARG A 364 -5.11 -0.56 -13.73
CA ARG A 364 -4.23 -0.13 -14.84
C ARG A 364 -3.73 -1.31 -15.68
N SER A 365 -3.06 -1.04 -16.79
CA SER A 365 -2.57 -2.10 -17.69
C SER A 365 -1.47 -2.98 -17.07
N TYR A 366 -0.58 -2.40 -16.26
CA TYR A 366 0.72 -2.97 -15.83
C TYR A 366 1.64 -3.25 -17.02
N HIS A 367 1.60 -2.36 -18.02
CA HIS A 367 2.35 -2.51 -19.27
C HIS A 367 2.72 -1.14 -19.87
N LYS A 368 3.99 -0.95 -20.23
CA LYS A 368 4.57 0.36 -20.59
C LYS A 368 3.90 1.07 -21.77
N SER A 369 3.34 0.31 -22.73
CA SER A 369 2.76 0.83 -23.98
C SER A 369 1.32 0.40 -24.26
N LYS A 370 0.63 -0.22 -23.29
CA LYS A 370 -0.80 -0.56 -23.43
C LYS A 370 -1.59 0.28 -22.44
N LYS A 371 -2.65 0.92 -22.91
CA LYS A 371 -3.68 1.52 -22.07
C LYS A 371 -4.65 0.46 -21.56
N ALA A 372 -5.28 0.71 -20.41
CA ALA A 372 -6.45 -0.02 -19.94
C ALA A 372 -7.72 0.48 -20.66
N GLU A 373 -8.78 -0.33 -20.65
CA GLU A 373 -10.04 -0.02 -21.34
C GLU A 373 -10.69 1.28 -20.85
N TRP A 374 -10.66 1.52 -19.54
CA TRP A 374 -11.17 2.75 -18.92
C TRP A 374 -10.34 4.01 -19.23
N GLU A 375 -9.10 3.87 -19.72
CA GLU A 375 -8.27 4.98 -20.22
C GLU A 375 -8.57 5.32 -21.70
N LEU A 376 -9.48 4.58 -22.34
CA LEU A 376 -9.91 4.72 -23.73
C LEU A 376 -11.42 4.98 -23.86
N ASN A 377 -12.24 4.34 -23.02
CA ASN A 377 -13.70 4.46 -23.02
C ASN A 377 -14.17 5.46 -21.95
N PRO A 378 -14.67 6.66 -22.30
CA PRO A 378 -15.18 7.63 -21.32
C PRO A 378 -16.44 7.12 -20.60
N ASN A 379 -17.22 6.24 -21.23
CA ASN A 379 -18.47 5.68 -20.71
C ASN A 379 -18.24 4.35 -19.96
N TYR A 380 -16.99 3.99 -19.62
CA TYR A 380 -16.65 2.69 -19.01
C TYR A 380 -17.48 2.35 -17.76
N CYS A 381 -17.78 3.33 -16.89
CA CYS A 381 -18.58 3.05 -15.70
C CYS A 381 -20.02 2.58 -16.01
N ALA A 382 -20.59 2.91 -17.18
CA ALA A 382 -21.90 2.39 -17.57
C ALA A 382 -21.91 0.86 -17.73
N GLN A 383 -20.79 0.27 -18.18
CA GLN A 383 -20.59 -1.18 -18.23
C GLN A 383 -20.34 -1.75 -16.82
N VAL A 384 -19.54 -1.06 -16.00
CA VAL A 384 -19.28 -1.48 -14.61
C VAL A 384 -20.56 -1.53 -13.78
N ARG A 385 -21.45 -0.53 -13.91
CA ARG A 385 -22.79 -0.48 -13.28
C ARG A 385 -23.71 -1.66 -13.67
N GLN A 386 -23.38 -2.42 -14.72
CA GLN A 386 -24.12 -3.62 -15.16
C GLN A 386 -23.38 -4.92 -14.83
N THR A 387 -22.18 -4.84 -14.24
CA THR A 387 -21.27 -5.97 -14.01
C THR A 387 -21.27 -6.37 -12.53
N PRO A 388 -21.71 -7.59 -12.15
CA PRO A 388 -21.62 -8.06 -10.77
C PRO A 388 -20.18 -8.08 -10.24
N PRO A 389 -19.93 -7.66 -8.98
CA PRO A 389 -20.89 -7.27 -7.94
C PRO A 389 -21.18 -5.76 -7.88
N TYR A 390 -20.90 -4.98 -8.92
CA TYR A 390 -21.08 -3.52 -8.94
C TYR A 390 -22.47 -3.08 -9.43
N ASP A 391 -23.33 -4.04 -9.81
CA ASP A 391 -24.73 -3.85 -10.22
C ASP A 391 -25.70 -3.67 -9.04
N ARG A 392 -25.24 -3.94 -7.80
CA ARG A 392 -26.08 -4.03 -6.58
C ARG A 392 -25.37 -3.47 -5.35
N GLY A 393 -26.18 -3.10 -4.37
CA GLY A 393 -25.71 -2.68 -3.04
C GLY A 393 -24.85 -1.41 -3.09
N HIS A 394 -24.04 -1.23 -2.06
CA HIS A 394 -23.13 -0.07 -1.94
C HIS A 394 -21.74 -0.30 -2.58
N ARG A 395 -21.52 -1.45 -3.22
CA ARG A 395 -20.19 -1.90 -3.68
C ARG A 395 -19.47 -0.93 -4.62
N LEU A 396 -20.19 -0.30 -5.55
CA LEU A 396 -19.59 0.72 -6.43
C LEU A 396 -19.18 1.96 -5.64
N LEU A 397 -19.99 2.38 -4.66
CA LEU A 397 -19.72 3.54 -3.82
C LEU A 397 -18.54 3.32 -2.87
N ASP A 398 -18.34 2.10 -2.34
CA ASP A 398 -17.13 1.79 -1.56
C ASP A 398 -15.86 1.87 -2.40
N LEU A 399 -15.94 1.51 -3.68
CA LEU A 399 -14.83 1.69 -4.61
C LEU A 399 -14.57 3.18 -4.89
N ILE A 400 -15.60 4.04 -4.86
CA ILE A 400 -15.41 5.50 -4.91
C ILE A 400 -14.77 6.05 -3.63
N ASP A 401 -15.16 5.58 -2.43
CA ASP A 401 -14.46 5.94 -1.18
C ASP A 401 -12.95 5.60 -1.27
N MET A 402 -12.64 4.36 -1.70
CA MET A 402 -11.27 3.87 -1.89
C MET A 402 -10.51 4.70 -2.95
N THR A 403 -11.19 5.07 -4.05
CA THR A 403 -10.67 5.98 -5.09
C THR A 403 -10.32 7.36 -4.53
N VAL A 404 -11.13 7.91 -3.64
CA VAL A 404 -10.87 9.20 -2.99
C VAL A 404 -9.65 9.12 -2.08
N LEU A 405 -9.55 8.07 -1.25
CA LEU A 405 -8.36 7.80 -0.42
C LEU A 405 -7.10 7.69 -1.31
N ASP A 406 -7.13 6.83 -2.32
CA ASP A 406 -6.01 6.58 -3.23
C ASP A 406 -5.58 7.86 -3.97
N PHE A 407 -6.53 8.72 -4.39
CA PHE A 407 -6.18 9.99 -5.03
C PHE A 407 -5.57 11.01 -4.05
N LEU A 408 -6.07 11.10 -2.81
CA LEU A 408 -5.52 11.99 -1.78
C LEU A 408 -4.07 11.64 -1.45
N MET A 409 -3.75 10.36 -1.28
CA MET A 409 -2.37 9.89 -1.06
C MET A 409 -1.53 9.83 -2.35
N GLY A 410 -2.14 9.71 -3.53
CA GLY A 410 -1.46 9.57 -4.82
C GLY A 410 -1.14 8.12 -5.22
N ASN A 411 -1.81 7.13 -4.64
CA ASN A 411 -1.59 5.70 -4.91
C ASN A 411 -2.17 5.28 -6.27
N MET A 412 -1.28 4.86 -7.17
CA MET A 412 -1.67 4.40 -8.51
C MET A 412 -1.89 2.88 -8.63
N ASP A 413 -1.53 2.09 -7.62
CA ASP A 413 -1.30 0.63 -7.76
C ASP A 413 -2.45 -0.23 -7.22
N ARG A 414 -3.67 0.35 -7.06
CA ARG A 414 -4.89 -0.34 -6.58
C ARG A 414 -5.44 -1.35 -7.60
N HIS A 415 -4.67 -2.40 -7.87
CA HIS A 415 -5.03 -3.46 -8.82
C HIS A 415 -6.13 -4.39 -8.31
N HIS A 416 -6.20 -4.57 -6.99
CA HIS A 416 -7.10 -5.49 -6.30
C HIS A 416 -7.53 -4.87 -4.96
N TYR A 417 -8.62 -5.38 -4.40
CA TYR A 417 -9.07 -5.13 -3.03
C TYR A 417 -9.53 -6.46 -2.40
N GLU A 418 -9.57 -6.57 -1.07
CA GLU A 418 -10.11 -7.76 -0.39
C GLU A 418 -11.44 -7.44 0.31
N THR A 419 -12.32 -8.44 0.46
CA THR A 419 -13.47 -8.41 1.38
C THR A 419 -13.50 -9.68 2.23
N PHE A 420 -14.10 -9.63 3.42
CA PHE A 420 -14.34 -10.84 4.21
C PHE A 420 -15.46 -11.68 3.57
N GLU A 421 -15.24 -12.98 3.36
CA GLU A 421 -16.21 -13.85 2.68
C GLU A 421 -17.49 -14.05 3.50
N LYS A 422 -17.39 -14.03 4.84
CA LYS A 422 -18.53 -14.19 5.76
C LYS A 422 -19.66 -13.18 5.50
N PHE A 423 -19.31 -11.96 5.11
CA PHE A 423 -20.27 -10.88 4.91
C PHE A 423 -20.85 -10.83 3.47
N GLY A 424 -20.29 -11.61 2.54
CA GLY A 424 -20.78 -11.67 1.16
C GLY A 424 -20.36 -10.47 0.30
N ASN A 425 -21.33 -9.84 -0.37
CA ASN A 425 -21.07 -8.67 -1.24
C ASN A 425 -21.23 -7.34 -0.49
N ASP A 426 -22.24 -7.22 0.37
CA ASP A 426 -22.62 -6.02 1.10
C ASP A 426 -21.79 -5.89 2.40
N THR A 427 -20.55 -5.44 2.20
CA THR A 427 -19.49 -5.28 3.20
C THR A 427 -18.48 -4.25 2.70
N PHE A 428 -17.79 -3.57 3.61
CA PHE A 428 -16.72 -2.63 3.25
C PHE A 428 -15.55 -3.32 2.52
N LEU A 429 -14.77 -2.53 1.78
CA LEU A 429 -13.55 -2.98 1.08
C LEU A 429 -12.31 -2.77 1.95
N LEU A 430 -11.45 -3.77 2.07
CA LEU A 430 -10.20 -3.68 2.83
C LEU A 430 -9.15 -2.88 2.04
N HIS A 431 -8.74 -1.75 2.61
CA HIS A 431 -7.76 -0.83 2.04
C HIS A 431 -6.32 -1.31 2.37
N LEU A 432 -5.85 -2.37 1.71
CA LEU A 432 -4.54 -3.01 2.00
C LEU A 432 -3.41 -2.59 1.04
N ASP A 433 -2.16 -2.73 1.46
CA ASP A 433 -0.95 -2.38 0.67
C ASP A 433 -0.98 -0.94 0.14
N ASN A 434 -0.88 0.02 1.05
CA ASN A 434 -0.95 1.47 0.80
C ASN A 434 0.42 2.12 0.55
N GLY A 435 1.51 1.34 0.63
CA GLY A 435 2.90 1.79 0.63
C GLY A 435 3.38 2.59 -0.59
N ARG A 436 2.66 2.56 -1.72
CA ARG A 436 2.92 3.40 -2.91
C ARG A 436 2.15 4.73 -2.91
N GLY A 437 1.45 5.06 -1.82
CA GLY A 437 1.03 6.43 -1.54
C GLY A 437 2.22 7.33 -1.23
N PHE A 438 1.97 8.64 -1.19
CA PHE A 438 2.92 9.66 -0.74
C PHE A 438 4.31 9.58 -1.40
N GLY A 439 4.36 9.15 -2.66
CA GLY A 439 5.59 9.18 -3.47
C GLY A 439 5.82 10.48 -4.24
N THR A 440 4.79 11.32 -4.38
CA THR A 440 4.93 12.62 -5.04
C THR A 440 3.99 13.61 -4.34
N HIS A 441 4.49 14.79 -4.03
CA HIS A 441 3.80 15.95 -3.48
C HIS A 441 3.69 17.11 -4.49
N SER A 442 4.57 17.17 -5.49
CA SER A 442 4.55 18.20 -6.54
C SER A 442 3.48 17.93 -7.61
N HIS A 443 3.22 16.64 -7.92
CA HIS A 443 2.20 16.18 -8.87
C HIS A 443 0.88 15.76 -8.18
N ASP A 444 -0.22 15.74 -8.94
CA ASP A 444 -1.52 15.17 -8.54
C ASP A 444 -2.04 14.28 -9.68
N GLU A 445 -2.01 12.96 -9.48
CA GLU A 445 -2.31 12.02 -10.56
C GLU A 445 -3.83 11.86 -10.80
N MET A 446 -4.35 12.74 -11.66
CA MET A 446 -5.78 12.82 -11.98
C MET A 446 -6.39 11.53 -12.52
N SER A 447 -5.61 10.62 -13.12
CA SER A 447 -6.15 9.33 -13.60
C SER A 447 -6.54 8.37 -12.47
N ILE A 448 -6.08 8.58 -11.23
CA ILE A 448 -6.60 7.82 -10.07
C ILE A 448 -8.08 8.17 -9.86
N LEU A 449 -8.47 9.43 -10.05
CA LEU A 449 -9.83 9.93 -9.81
C LEU A 449 -10.82 9.58 -10.95
N ALA A 450 -10.40 8.81 -11.95
CA ALA A 450 -11.22 8.38 -13.08
C ALA A 450 -12.52 7.63 -12.69
N PRO A 451 -12.57 6.74 -11.67
CA PRO A 451 -13.81 6.10 -11.24
C PRO A 451 -14.87 7.13 -10.80
N LEU A 452 -14.49 8.11 -9.98
CA LEU A 452 -15.42 9.18 -9.56
C LEU A 452 -15.92 10.00 -10.75
N GLN A 453 -15.03 10.34 -11.69
CA GLN A 453 -15.36 11.16 -12.86
C GLN A 453 -16.18 10.43 -13.93
N GLN A 454 -16.01 9.11 -14.08
CA GLN A 454 -16.77 8.29 -15.03
C GLN A 454 -18.09 7.78 -14.46
N CYS A 455 -18.14 7.50 -13.15
CA CYS A 455 -19.36 7.04 -12.50
C CYS A 455 -20.27 8.19 -12.06
N CYS A 456 -19.71 9.34 -11.69
CA CYS A 456 -20.44 10.48 -11.12
C CYS A 456 -21.44 10.09 -10.02
N SER A 457 -21.03 9.23 -9.07
CA SER A 457 -21.76 8.99 -7.82
C SER A 457 -20.77 8.89 -6.65
N ILE A 458 -21.18 9.36 -5.47
CA ILE A 458 -20.45 9.35 -4.19
C ILE A 458 -21.47 9.24 -3.05
N LYS A 459 -21.05 8.73 -1.88
CA LYS A 459 -21.88 8.71 -0.65
C LYS A 459 -22.12 10.11 -0.11
N LYS A 460 -23.30 10.37 0.44
CA LYS A 460 -23.63 11.59 1.19
C LYS A 460 -22.74 11.73 2.43
N SER A 461 -22.49 10.64 3.18
CA SER A 461 -21.55 10.63 4.31
C SER A 461 -20.14 11.11 3.91
N THR A 462 -19.55 10.49 2.88
CA THR A 462 -18.22 10.81 2.36
C THR A 462 -18.18 12.25 1.82
N TYR A 463 -19.17 12.68 1.02
CA TYR A 463 -19.17 14.02 0.44
C TYR A 463 -19.23 15.13 1.51
N LEU A 464 -20.13 15.02 2.49
CA LEU A 464 -20.26 15.99 3.57
C LEU A 464 -18.99 16.08 4.44
N ARG A 465 -18.31 14.95 4.68
CA ARG A 465 -17.00 14.92 5.37
C ARG A 465 -15.91 15.59 4.56
N LEU A 466 -15.83 15.32 3.25
CA LEU A 466 -14.87 15.99 2.37
C LEU A 466 -15.09 17.51 2.32
N GLN A 467 -16.35 17.97 2.38
CA GLN A 467 -16.66 19.40 2.50
C GLN A 467 -16.20 19.97 3.85
N LEU A 468 -16.47 19.29 4.97
CA LEU A 468 -16.00 19.70 6.30
C LEU A 468 -14.47 19.80 6.35
N LEU A 469 -13.77 18.79 5.83
CA LEU A 469 -12.31 18.68 5.83
C LEU A 469 -11.59 19.75 4.97
N ALA A 470 -12.36 20.51 4.18
CA ALA A 470 -11.87 21.67 3.41
C ALA A 470 -12.12 23.01 4.11
N THR A 471 -12.73 23.02 5.31
CA THR A 471 -12.98 24.23 6.10
C THR A 471 -11.80 24.55 7.03
N ARG A 472 -11.57 25.83 7.34
CA ARG A 472 -10.45 26.29 8.20
C ARG A 472 -10.38 25.64 9.59
N PRO A 473 -11.49 25.33 10.31
CA PRO A 473 -11.40 24.66 11.61
C PRO A 473 -10.94 23.20 11.52
N TYR A 474 -11.17 22.54 10.38
CA TYR A 474 -11.00 21.10 10.18
C TYR A 474 -10.12 20.79 8.95
N LEU A 475 -9.11 21.61 8.67
CA LEU A 475 -8.30 21.47 7.46
C LEU A 475 -7.54 20.12 7.46
N LEU A 476 -7.71 19.33 6.39
CA LEU A 476 -7.21 17.96 6.30
C LEU A 476 -5.71 17.84 6.61
N SER A 477 -4.89 18.77 6.11
CA SER A 477 -3.44 18.80 6.38
C SER A 477 -3.09 19.03 7.86
N GLU A 478 -3.89 19.81 8.59
CA GLU A 478 -3.69 20.05 10.03
C GLU A 478 -4.14 18.87 10.88
N LEU A 479 -5.28 18.26 10.53
CA LEU A 479 -5.80 17.08 11.21
C LEU A 479 -4.88 15.88 11.05
N LEU A 480 -4.33 15.66 9.84
CA LEU A 480 -3.37 14.57 9.63
C LEU A 480 -2.02 14.85 10.28
N ARG A 481 -1.55 16.11 10.30
CA ARG A 481 -0.37 16.54 11.07
C ARG A 481 -0.53 16.21 12.55
N GLU A 482 -1.65 16.61 13.15
CA GLU A 482 -1.95 16.35 14.57
C GLU A 482 -2.04 14.84 14.83
N ALA A 483 -2.73 14.08 13.96
CA ALA A 483 -2.87 12.64 14.11
C ALA A 483 -1.53 11.89 13.97
N LEU A 484 -0.60 12.34 13.13
CA LEU A 484 0.71 11.71 12.92
C LEU A 484 1.78 12.17 13.92
N ALA A 485 1.57 13.27 14.65
CA ALA A 485 2.49 13.73 15.69
C ALA A 485 2.57 12.80 16.92
N ALA A 486 1.65 11.85 17.03
CA ALA A 486 1.63 10.82 18.08
C ALA A 486 2.38 9.53 17.71
N ASP A 487 2.89 9.40 16.48
CA ASP A 487 3.63 8.20 16.05
C ASP A 487 5.12 8.27 16.48
N PRO A 488 5.74 7.16 16.93
CA PRO A 488 7.16 7.15 17.34
C PRO A 488 8.17 7.57 16.26
N LEU A 489 7.81 7.54 14.98
CA LEU A 489 8.65 7.98 13.86
C LEU A 489 8.31 9.40 13.35
N ALA A 490 7.56 10.19 14.12
CA ALA A 490 7.19 11.55 13.75
C ALA A 490 8.43 12.46 13.52
N PRO A 491 8.42 13.32 12.48
CA PRO A 491 7.34 13.55 11.51
C PRO A 491 7.27 12.45 10.44
N ILE A 492 6.07 11.93 10.17
CA ILE A 492 5.87 10.82 9.21
C ILE A 492 5.82 11.29 7.75
N LEU A 493 5.26 12.48 7.51
CA LEU A 493 5.18 13.10 6.19
C LEU A 493 5.95 14.43 6.18
N ALA A 494 6.68 14.71 5.11
CA ALA A 494 7.23 16.03 4.87
C ALA A 494 6.11 17.04 4.57
N GLU A 495 6.31 18.30 4.96
CA GLU A 495 5.35 19.41 4.82
C GLU A 495 4.70 19.56 3.42
N PRO A 496 5.41 19.36 2.30
CA PRO A 496 4.79 19.42 0.98
C PRO A 496 3.68 18.37 0.77
N HIS A 497 3.77 17.17 1.36
CA HIS A 497 2.71 16.16 1.28
C HIS A 497 1.47 16.58 2.05
N LEU A 498 1.63 17.20 3.22
CA LEU A 498 0.51 17.74 4.00
C LEU A 498 -0.22 18.82 3.17
N ARG A 499 0.51 19.78 2.59
CA ARG A 499 -0.08 20.79 1.69
C ARG A 499 -0.69 20.21 0.41
N ALA A 500 -0.19 19.08 -0.09
CA ALA A 500 -0.76 18.40 -1.25
C ALA A 500 -2.14 17.79 -0.95
N LEU A 501 -2.43 17.38 0.29
CA LEU A 501 -3.73 16.81 0.65
C LEU A 501 -4.87 17.80 0.49
N ASP A 502 -4.72 19.04 0.97
CA ASP A 502 -5.77 20.08 0.83
C ASP A 502 -6.00 20.43 -0.66
N ARG A 503 -4.91 20.51 -1.44
CA ARG A 503 -4.94 20.74 -2.90
C ARG A 503 -5.67 19.61 -3.63
N ARG A 504 -5.46 18.36 -3.22
CA ARG A 504 -6.15 17.18 -3.76
C ARG A 504 -7.61 17.12 -3.31
N LEU A 505 -7.91 17.45 -2.06
CA LEU A 505 -9.27 17.54 -1.54
C LEU A 505 -10.12 18.54 -2.34
N GLY A 506 -9.58 19.73 -2.62
CA GLY A 506 -10.20 20.70 -3.52
C GLY A 506 -10.46 20.14 -4.93
N LYS A 507 -9.56 19.32 -5.47
CA LYS A 507 -9.75 18.63 -6.77
C LYS A 507 -10.82 17.53 -6.73
N VAL A 508 -10.98 16.82 -5.60
CA VAL A 508 -12.09 15.86 -5.38
C VAL A 508 -13.43 16.60 -5.33
N LEU A 509 -13.54 17.64 -4.49
CA LEU A 509 -14.76 18.44 -4.37
C LEU A 509 -15.15 19.09 -5.71
N ALA A 510 -14.18 19.62 -6.46
CA ALA A 510 -14.41 20.14 -7.80
C ALA A 510 -14.83 19.06 -8.82
N ALA A 511 -14.43 17.79 -8.64
CA ALA A 511 -14.92 16.68 -9.47
C ALA A 511 -16.39 16.35 -9.16
N VAL A 512 -16.77 16.26 -7.89
CA VAL A 512 -18.18 16.07 -7.49
C VAL A 512 -19.05 17.24 -7.96
N GLY A 513 -18.57 18.48 -7.82
CA GLY A 513 -19.26 19.67 -8.33
C GLY A 513 -19.49 19.65 -9.85
N ARG A 514 -18.53 19.15 -10.64
CA ARG A 514 -18.71 18.96 -12.10
C ARG A 514 -19.69 17.83 -12.45
N CYS A 515 -19.84 16.82 -11.59
CA CYS A 515 -20.88 15.81 -11.75
C CYS A 515 -22.27 16.39 -11.41
N LEU A 516 -22.41 17.07 -10.27
CA LEU A 516 -23.65 17.73 -9.85
C LEU A 516 -24.16 18.74 -10.89
N ALA A 517 -23.27 19.55 -11.48
CA ALA A 517 -23.62 20.52 -12.53
C ALA A 517 -24.00 19.88 -13.89
N ARG A 518 -24.04 18.54 -13.99
CA ARG A 518 -24.41 17.78 -15.20
C ARG A 518 -25.52 16.75 -14.97
N ALA A 519 -25.89 16.49 -13.72
CA ALA A 519 -26.88 15.49 -13.35
C ALA A 519 -28.31 16.01 -13.60
N ALA A 520 -29.25 15.10 -13.86
CA ALA A 520 -30.66 15.45 -13.93
C ALA A 520 -31.25 15.62 -12.52
N GLN A 521 -30.76 14.84 -11.56
CA GLN A 521 -31.12 14.95 -10.15
C GLN A 521 -29.87 14.86 -9.24
N PRO A 522 -29.71 15.73 -8.23
CA PRO A 522 -28.55 15.68 -7.33
C PRO A 522 -28.33 14.33 -6.64
N GLY A 523 -29.40 13.57 -6.37
CA GLY A 523 -29.35 12.24 -5.75
C GLY A 523 -28.75 11.14 -6.63
N GLU A 524 -28.61 11.37 -7.95
CA GLU A 524 -27.84 10.48 -8.84
C GLU A 524 -26.34 10.55 -8.52
N VAL A 525 -25.88 11.70 -8.03
CA VAL A 525 -24.48 12.00 -7.71
C VAL A 525 -24.18 11.84 -6.23
N VAL A 526 -25.00 12.41 -5.35
CA VAL A 526 -24.85 12.31 -3.90
C VAL A 526 -25.89 11.31 -3.40
N VAL A 527 -25.50 10.04 -3.40
CA VAL A 527 -26.36 8.91 -3.02
C VAL A 527 -26.49 8.89 -1.50
N ASP A 528 -27.72 8.92 -0.99
CA ASP A 528 -27.97 8.96 0.46
C ASP A 528 -27.69 7.60 1.11
N ASP A 529 -26.69 7.59 1.99
CA ASP A 529 -26.27 6.46 2.84
C ASP A 529 -26.40 6.77 4.34
N VAL A 530 -26.99 7.92 4.70
CA VAL A 530 -27.15 8.40 6.09
C VAL A 530 -28.62 8.63 6.47
N GLY A 531 -29.52 8.69 5.50
CA GLY A 531 -30.95 8.91 5.71
C GLY A 531 -31.27 10.27 6.31
N PRO A 532 -32.36 10.38 7.11
CA PRO A 532 -32.84 11.65 7.67
C PRO A 532 -32.02 12.16 8.87
N TRP A 533 -30.89 11.52 9.20
CA TRP A 533 -30.04 11.91 10.33
C TRP A 533 -29.11 13.10 10.02
N VAL A 534 -29.00 13.52 8.75
CA VAL A 534 -28.08 14.56 8.24
C VAL A 534 -28.69 15.31 7.06
#